data_AF-A0A2D4LCJ6-F1
#
_entry.id   AF-A0A2D4LCJ6-F1
#
_cell.length_a   1.000
_cell.length_b   1.000
_cell.length_c   1.000
_cell.angle_alpha   90.00
_cell.angle_beta   90.00
_cell.angle_gamma   90.00
#
_symmetry.space_group_name_H-M   'P 1'
#
loop_
_entity.id
_entity.type
_entity.pdbx_description
1 polymer ?
#
loop_
_entity_poly.entity_id
_entity_poly.type
_entity_poly.pdbx_seq_one_letter_code
_entity_poly.pdbx_strand_id
1 'polypeptide(L)'
;NISLRGKQYSLNRYNVQVGEPRPESYMKDVELAKGLQEEAQQNLWAELQSAAESGWDFSSRWFLPGSPSLQDPPQDTRVRGAVPVHLNAILRKVEQLLATFYQVLGDGEKASRFWAARRERVAALTAVLWNEEAGVWLDYHFLHQRHNPAFYPSNLSPLWA
;
A
#
# COMPACT_ATOMS: atom_id res chain seq x y z
N ASN A 1 -3.89 1.16 -11.35
CA ASN A 1 -4.56 0.06 -12.09
C ASN A 1 -3.57 -1.05 -12.33
N ILE A 2 -3.98 -2.29 -12.11
CA ILE A 2 -3.19 -3.50 -12.37
C ILE A 2 -3.96 -4.35 -13.38
N SER A 3 -3.27 -4.77 -14.45
CA SER A 3 -3.83 -5.68 -15.45
C SER A 3 -3.46 -7.11 -15.09
N LEU A 4 -4.45 -7.97 -14.88
CA LEU A 4 -4.24 -9.38 -14.60
C LEU A 4 -5.23 -10.21 -15.42
N ARG A 5 -4.71 -11.14 -16.23
CA ARG A 5 -5.51 -12.04 -17.10
C ARG A 5 -6.53 -11.28 -17.98
N GLY A 6 -6.12 -10.15 -18.55
CA GLY A 6 -6.97 -9.33 -19.44
C GLY A 6 -8.03 -8.48 -18.73
N LYS A 7 -8.07 -8.49 -17.39
CA LYS A 7 -8.96 -7.64 -16.59
C LYS A 7 -8.15 -6.58 -15.84
N GLN A 8 -8.69 -5.37 -15.79
CA GLN A 8 -8.12 -4.25 -15.04
C GLN A 8 -8.72 -4.18 -13.63
N TYR A 9 -7.85 -3.96 -12.65
CA TYR A 9 -8.21 -3.81 -11.25
C TYR A 9 -7.66 -2.49 -10.69
N SER A 10 -8.50 -1.76 -9.96
CA SER A 10 -8.14 -0.49 -9.33
C SER A 10 -7.92 -0.71 -7.83
N LEU A 11 -6.74 -0.34 -7.34
CA LEU A 11 -6.32 -0.42 -5.95
C LEU A 11 -5.53 0.84 -5.59
N ASN A 12 -5.35 1.08 -4.29
CA ASN A 12 -4.65 2.23 -3.75
C ASN A 12 -3.27 1.85 -3.22
N ARG A 13 -2.36 2.83 -3.21
CA ARG A 13 -1.02 2.77 -2.64
C ARG A 13 -0.73 4.07 -1.87
N TYR A 14 0.20 4.00 -0.92
CA TYR A 14 0.83 5.19 -0.35
C TYR A 14 1.79 5.77 -1.37
N ASN A 15 1.74 7.08 -1.58
CA ASN A 15 2.47 7.72 -2.67
C ASN A 15 2.66 9.22 -2.39
N VAL A 16 3.46 9.52 -1.38
CA VAL A 16 3.91 10.89 -1.13
C VAL A 16 4.86 11.30 -2.26
N GLN A 17 4.64 12.50 -2.81
CA GLN A 17 5.41 13.06 -3.93
C GLN A 17 6.24 14.28 -3.49
N VAL A 18 6.67 14.28 -2.23
CA VAL A 18 7.53 15.32 -1.65
C VAL A 18 8.94 14.78 -1.63
N GLY A 19 9.82 15.40 -2.43
CA GLY A 19 11.24 15.05 -2.52
C GLY A 19 12.09 15.85 -1.55
N GLU A 20 11.67 15.96 -0.30
CA GLU A 20 12.39 16.71 0.75
C GLU A 20 12.42 15.90 2.05
N PRO A 21 13.43 16.09 2.93
CA PRO A 21 13.49 15.41 4.21
C PRO A 21 12.26 15.72 5.07
N ARG A 22 11.81 14.75 5.87
CA ARG A 22 10.71 14.95 6.81
C ARG A 22 11.07 16.02 7.84
N PRO A 23 10.25 17.07 8.06
CA PRO A 23 10.57 18.12 9.04
C PRO A 23 10.82 17.58 10.45
N GLU A 24 10.06 16.57 10.88
CA GLU A 24 10.16 15.94 12.20
C GLU A 24 11.36 14.98 12.34
N SER A 25 12.00 14.58 11.24
CA SER A 25 13.15 13.66 11.20
C SER A 25 14.29 14.18 10.32
N TYR A 26 14.37 15.50 10.12
CA TYR A 26 15.15 16.13 9.06
C TYR A 26 16.62 15.66 9.01
N MET A 27 17.34 15.75 10.13
CA MET A 27 18.75 15.37 10.19
C MET A 27 18.96 13.88 9.83
N LYS A 28 18.08 12.99 10.31
CA LYS A 28 18.18 11.55 10.03
C LYS A 28 17.96 11.25 8.56
N ASP A 29 16.97 11.89 7.95
CA ASP A 29 16.65 11.70 6.53
C ASP A 29 17.75 12.28 5.63
N VAL A 30 18.36 13.40 5.99
CA VAL A 30 19.53 13.97 5.29
C VAL A 30 20.76 13.07 5.43
N GLU A 31 21.05 12.57 6.64
CA GLU A 31 22.15 11.64 6.88
C GLU A 31 21.97 10.33 6.13
N LEU A 32 20.75 9.79 6.10
CA LEU A 32 20.44 8.56 5.37
C LEU A 32 20.61 8.72 3.86
N ALA A 33 20.37 9.92 3.33
CA ALA A 33 20.52 10.23 1.91
C ALA A 33 21.93 10.69 1.50
N LYS A 34 22.87 10.82 2.45
CA LYS A 34 24.25 11.23 2.14
C LYS A 34 24.91 10.31 1.13
N GLY A 35 25.59 10.92 0.16
CA GLY A 35 26.32 10.20 -0.90
C GLY A 35 25.46 9.79 -2.09
N LEU A 36 24.13 9.92 -2.01
CA LEU A 36 23.25 9.74 -3.16
C LEU A 36 23.26 11.00 -4.05
N GLN A 37 22.99 10.81 -5.35
CA GLN A 37 22.72 11.92 -6.27
C GLN A 37 21.37 12.57 -5.94
N GLU A 38 21.19 13.84 -6.32
CA GLU A 38 20.00 14.65 -5.98
C GLU A 38 18.67 13.94 -6.29
N GLU A 39 18.51 13.37 -7.49
CA GLU A 39 17.30 12.63 -7.87
C GLU A 39 17.07 11.39 -6.97
N ALA A 40 18.14 10.68 -6.60
CA ALA A 40 18.06 9.53 -5.70
C ALA A 40 17.75 9.96 -4.26
N GLN A 41 18.24 11.12 -3.80
CA GLN A 41 17.88 11.69 -2.49
C GLN A 41 16.39 12.04 -2.46
N GLN A 42 15.90 12.76 -3.45
CA GLN A 42 14.48 13.14 -3.57
C GLN A 42 13.57 11.90 -3.62
N ASN A 43 13.96 10.89 -4.39
CA ASN A 43 13.23 9.63 -4.44
C ASN A 43 13.24 8.91 -3.09
N LEU A 44 14.39 8.80 -2.42
CA LEU A 44 14.47 8.19 -1.10
C LEU A 44 13.56 8.92 -0.11
N TRP A 45 13.63 10.25 -0.03
CA TRP A 45 12.78 11.01 0.89
C TRP A 45 11.29 10.81 0.63
N ALA A 46 10.87 10.72 -0.64
CA ALA A 46 9.49 10.39 -0.99
C ALA A 46 9.08 8.97 -0.55
N GLU A 47 9.99 7.99 -0.60
CA GLU A 47 9.77 6.65 -0.06
C GLU A 47 9.64 6.66 1.47
N LEU A 48 10.50 7.41 2.18
CA LEU A 48 10.47 7.52 3.64
C LEU A 48 9.17 8.19 4.12
N GLN A 49 8.74 9.24 3.44
CA GLN A 49 7.46 9.90 3.73
C GLN A 49 6.26 8.97 3.44
N SER A 50 6.32 8.19 2.37
CA SER A 50 5.27 7.20 2.08
C SER A 50 5.24 6.08 3.12
N ALA A 51 6.40 5.70 3.69
CA ALA A 51 6.47 4.76 4.81
C ALA A 51 5.78 5.35 6.05
N ALA A 52 6.03 6.62 6.36
CA ALA A 52 5.37 7.32 7.45
C ALA A 52 3.86 7.46 7.23
N GLU A 53 3.41 7.79 6.02
CA GLU A 53 1.99 7.84 5.63
C GLU A 53 1.30 6.49 5.84
N SER A 54 2.02 5.38 5.65
CA SER A 54 1.50 4.03 5.88
C SER A 54 1.32 3.67 7.36
N GLY A 55 1.95 4.41 8.26
CA GLY A 55 2.05 4.09 9.69
C GLY A 55 3.01 2.93 10.02
N TRP A 56 3.86 2.53 9.06
CA TRP A 56 4.86 1.47 9.21
C TRP A 56 6.27 2.02 8.90
N ASP A 57 6.67 3.11 9.55
CA ASP A 57 8.02 3.69 9.50
C ASP A 57 8.90 3.16 10.67
N PHE A 58 9.90 2.33 10.45
CA PHE A 58 10.21 1.59 9.22
C PHE A 58 10.01 0.10 9.43
N SER A 59 9.85 -0.61 8.32
CA SER A 59 9.60 -2.04 8.31
C SER A 59 10.25 -2.68 7.10
N SER A 60 10.81 -3.87 7.28
CA SER A 60 11.30 -4.72 6.18
C SER A 60 10.22 -5.05 5.15
N ARG A 61 8.95 -4.85 5.52
CA ARG A 61 7.79 -4.94 4.63
C ARG A 61 7.96 -4.13 3.34
N TRP A 62 8.63 -2.99 3.43
CA TRP A 62 8.79 -2.04 2.34
C TRP A 62 10.02 -2.29 1.49
N PHE A 63 10.85 -3.26 1.85
CA PHE A 63 12.01 -3.62 1.04
C PHE A 63 11.56 -4.47 -0.16
N LEU A 64 12.36 -4.47 -1.22
CA LEU A 64 12.01 -5.22 -2.42
C LEU A 64 11.88 -6.72 -2.12
N PRO A 65 10.92 -7.44 -2.75
CA PRO A 65 10.71 -8.85 -2.46
C PRO A 65 11.99 -9.69 -2.73
N GLY A 66 12.41 -10.48 -1.75
CA GLY A 66 13.67 -11.21 -1.70
C GLY A 66 13.84 -11.77 -0.30
N SER A 67 14.95 -12.42 0.04
CA SER A 67 15.23 -12.72 1.45
C SER A 67 15.51 -11.39 2.15
N PRO A 68 14.62 -10.87 3.00
CA PRO A 68 14.89 -9.62 3.70
C PRO A 68 16.06 -9.90 4.63
N SER A 69 17.22 -9.36 4.29
CA SER A 69 18.33 -9.39 5.20
C SER A 69 18.00 -8.39 6.29
N LEU A 70 18.20 -8.74 7.57
CA LEU A 70 18.22 -7.74 8.65
C LEU A 70 19.31 -6.65 8.43
N GLN A 71 20.13 -6.82 7.39
CA GLN A 71 21.18 -5.90 6.98
C GLN A 71 20.72 -4.94 5.87
N ASP A 72 19.52 -5.09 5.31
CA ASP A 72 19.03 -4.19 4.26
C ASP A 72 18.82 -2.78 4.85
N PRO A 73 19.53 -1.75 4.34
CA PRO A 73 19.48 -0.42 4.93
C PRO A 73 18.11 0.24 4.71
N PRO A 74 17.69 1.17 5.59
CA PRO A 74 16.48 1.97 5.38
C PRO A 74 16.43 2.71 4.03
N GLN A 75 17.58 2.89 3.36
CA GLN A 75 17.73 3.41 1.99
C GLN A 75 17.01 2.54 0.92
N ASP A 76 16.76 1.27 1.20
CA ASP A 76 16.09 0.31 0.31
C ASP A 76 14.57 0.27 0.46
N THR A 77 14.01 1.19 1.24
CA THR A 77 12.56 1.40 1.35
C THR A 77 11.96 1.71 -0.03
N ARG A 78 10.97 0.92 -0.48
CA ARG A 78 10.24 1.06 -1.76
C ARG A 78 8.71 0.93 -1.55
N VAL A 79 8.16 1.79 -0.70
CA VAL A 79 6.72 1.81 -0.36
C VAL A 79 5.87 2.17 -1.57
N ARG A 80 6.28 3.19 -2.35
CA ARG A 80 5.48 3.71 -3.45
C ARG A 80 5.27 2.68 -4.56
N GLY A 81 6.14 1.68 -4.66
CA GLY A 81 6.01 0.56 -5.61
C GLY A 81 5.02 -0.53 -5.16
N ALA A 82 4.62 -0.52 -3.89
CA ALA A 82 3.77 -1.53 -3.29
C ALA A 82 2.28 -1.15 -3.37
N VAL A 83 1.43 -2.17 -3.46
CA VAL A 83 -0.02 -2.10 -3.28
C VAL A 83 -0.34 -2.82 -1.96
N PRO A 84 -0.50 -2.07 -0.86
CA PRO A 84 -0.60 -2.69 0.46
C PRO A 84 -1.99 -3.29 0.71
N VAL A 85 -2.01 -4.48 1.31
CA VAL A 85 -3.23 -5.21 1.71
C VAL A 85 -4.06 -4.37 2.67
N HIS A 86 -3.44 -3.85 3.74
CA HIS A 86 -4.18 -3.14 4.79
C HIS A 86 -4.85 -1.85 4.30
N LEU A 87 -4.18 -1.04 3.48
CA LEU A 87 -4.77 0.17 2.91
C LEU A 87 -6.05 -0.17 2.12
N ASN A 88 -5.98 -1.20 1.29
CA ASN A 88 -7.12 -1.61 0.48
C ASN A 88 -8.21 -2.31 1.32
N ALA A 89 -7.86 -2.97 2.42
CA ALA A 89 -8.83 -3.49 3.40
C ALA A 89 -9.56 -2.33 4.13
N ILE A 90 -8.83 -1.31 4.59
CA ILE A 90 -9.42 -0.10 5.21
C ILE A 90 -10.38 0.57 4.24
N LEU A 91 -9.97 0.78 2.99
CA LEU A 91 -10.83 1.43 1.99
C LEU A 91 -12.09 0.60 1.66
N ARG A 92 -12.01 -0.73 1.67
CA ARG A 92 -13.19 -1.60 1.56
C ARG A 92 -14.16 -1.34 2.70
N LYS A 93 -13.66 -1.19 3.94
CA LYS A 93 -14.48 -0.86 5.11
C LYS A 93 -15.11 0.51 4.97
N VAL A 94 -14.34 1.50 4.54
CA VAL A 94 -14.82 2.87 4.31
C VAL A 94 -15.93 2.89 3.26
N GLU A 95 -15.77 2.20 2.15
CA GLU A 95 -16.81 2.07 1.12
C GLU A 95 -18.09 1.43 1.67
N GLN A 96 -17.98 0.39 2.50
CA GLN A 96 -19.13 -0.21 3.18
C GLN A 96 -19.83 0.75 4.13
N LEU A 97 -19.07 1.49 4.94
CA LEU A 97 -19.61 2.45 5.90
C LEU A 97 -20.33 3.60 5.18
N LEU A 98 -19.71 4.16 4.14
CA LEU A 98 -20.32 5.21 3.32
C LEU A 98 -21.61 4.72 2.66
N ALA A 99 -21.61 3.53 2.08
CA ALA A 99 -22.81 2.94 1.49
C ALA A 99 -23.95 2.82 2.53
N THR A 100 -23.62 2.38 3.74
CA THR A 100 -24.58 2.25 4.85
C THR A 100 -25.10 3.61 5.31
N PHE A 101 -24.22 4.61 5.48
CA PHE A 101 -24.62 5.95 5.91
C PHE A 101 -25.53 6.62 4.89
N TYR A 102 -25.22 6.55 3.60
CA TYR A 102 -26.08 7.11 2.56
C TYR A 102 -27.43 6.40 2.46
N GLN A 103 -27.47 5.08 2.70
CA GLN A 103 -28.72 4.34 2.80
C GLN A 103 -29.60 4.86 3.95
N VAL A 104 -29.02 5.07 5.13
CA VAL A 104 -29.73 5.59 6.32
C VAL A 104 -30.22 7.02 6.09
N LEU A 105 -29.46 7.84 5.35
CA LEU A 105 -29.83 9.21 5.00
C LEU A 105 -30.84 9.32 3.84
N GLY A 106 -31.23 8.19 3.23
CA GLY A 106 -32.18 8.16 2.10
C GLY A 106 -31.56 8.52 0.74
N ASP A 107 -30.23 8.64 0.64
CA ASP A 107 -29.51 8.88 -0.62
C ASP A 107 -29.15 7.54 -1.30
N GLY A 108 -30.15 6.94 -1.96
CA GLY A 108 -30.01 5.63 -2.60
C GLY A 108 -29.02 5.59 -3.76
N GLU A 109 -28.80 6.73 -4.43
CA GLU A 109 -27.81 6.84 -5.53
C GLU A 109 -26.39 6.70 -4.98
N LYS A 110 -26.03 7.49 -3.96
CA LYS A 110 -24.70 7.38 -3.34
C LYS A 110 -24.51 6.05 -2.63
N ALA A 111 -25.54 5.53 -1.97
CA ALA A 111 -25.48 4.20 -1.36
C ALA A 111 -25.11 3.13 -2.41
N SER A 112 -25.81 3.12 -3.55
CA SER A 112 -25.55 2.19 -4.65
C SER A 112 -24.15 2.34 -5.24
N ARG A 113 -23.68 3.59 -5.41
CA ARG A 113 -22.32 3.89 -5.87
C ARG A 113 -21.26 3.29 -4.94
N PHE A 114 -21.36 3.48 -3.63
CA PHE A 114 -20.38 2.95 -2.69
C PHE A 114 -20.46 1.43 -2.53
N TRP A 115 -21.65 0.84 -2.64
CA TRP A 115 -21.77 -0.62 -2.73
C TRP A 115 -21.07 -1.17 -3.97
N ALA A 116 -21.21 -0.51 -5.13
CA ALA A 116 -20.49 -0.90 -6.35
C ALA A 116 -18.97 -0.80 -6.17
N ALA A 117 -18.47 0.33 -5.64
CA ALA A 117 -17.04 0.52 -5.35
C ALA A 117 -16.50 -0.57 -4.42
N ARG A 118 -17.22 -0.91 -3.35
CA ARG A 118 -16.85 -2.01 -2.44
C ARG A 118 -16.75 -3.34 -3.17
N ARG A 119 -17.70 -3.69 -4.05
CA ARG A 119 -17.66 -4.95 -4.82
C ARG A 119 -16.43 -4.99 -5.73
N GLU A 120 -16.12 -3.89 -6.40
CA GLU A 120 -14.94 -3.77 -7.26
C GLU A 120 -13.65 -3.95 -6.46
N ARG A 121 -13.56 -3.32 -5.29
CA ARG A 121 -12.40 -3.47 -4.40
C ARG A 121 -12.25 -4.88 -3.85
N VAL A 122 -13.34 -5.55 -3.48
CA VAL A 122 -13.29 -6.97 -3.08
C VAL A 122 -12.77 -7.83 -4.22
N ALA A 123 -13.28 -7.64 -5.44
CA ALA A 123 -12.79 -8.36 -6.60
C ALA A 123 -11.29 -8.09 -6.86
N ALA A 124 -10.83 -6.86 -6.67
CA ALA A 124 -9.42 -6.49 -6.81
C ALA A 124 -8.53 -7.09 -5.70
N LEU A 125 -8.96 -7.06 -4.43
CA LEU A 125 -8.27 -7.70 -3.31
C LEU A 125 -8.08 -9.20 -3.56
N THR A 126 -9.15 -9.89 -3.99
CA THR A 126 -9.11 -11.32 -4.28
C THR A 126 -8.29 -11.65 -5.53
N ALA A 127 -8.34 -10.84 -6.57
CA ALA A 127 -7.59 -11.13 -7.80
C ALA A 127 -6.11 -10.81 -7.69
N VAL A 128 -5.75 -9.71 -7.01
CA VAL A 128 -4.41 -9.13 -7.06
C VAL A 128 -3.59 -9.40 -5.80
N LEU A 129 -4.22 -9.45 -4.63
CA LEU A 129 -3.49 -9.55 -3.35
C LEU A 129 -3.61 -10.93 -2.69
N TRP A 130 -4.61 -11.74 -3.05
CA TRP A 130 -4.73 -13.10 -2.52
C TRP A 130 -3.67 -14.01 -3.14
N ASN A 131 -2.90 -14.68 -2.28
CA ASN A 131 -1.97 -15.71 -2.70
C ASN A 131 -2.51 -17.08 -2.28
N GLU A 132 -2.89 -17.90 -3.28
CA GLU A 132 -3.48 -19.23 -3.06
C GLU A 132 -2.51 -20.20 -2.39
N GLU A 133 -1.23 -20.17 -2.77
CA GLU A 133 -0.20 -21.07 -2.23
C GLU A 133 0.10 -20.77 -0.77
N ALA A 134 0.18 -19.48 -0.42
CA ALA A 134 0.42 -19.04 0.95
C ALA A 134 -0.85 -19.03 1.82
N GLY A 135 -2.04 -19.12 1.22
CA GLY A 135 -3.33 -19.04 1.92
C GLY A 135 -3.58 -17.71 2.63
N VAL A 136 -3.00 -16.61 2.13
CA VAL A 136 -3.07 -15.30 2.78
C VAL A 136 -3.02 -14.16 1.75
N TRP A 137 -3.54 -12.99 2.10
CA TRP A 137 -3.33 -11.77 1.30
C TRP A 137 -1.93 -11.23 1.48
N LEU A 138 -1.19 -11.05 0.40
CA LEU A 138 0.16 -10.49 0.37
C LEU A 138 0.18 -9.15 -0.36
N ASP A 139 1.07 -8.26 0.06
CA ASP A 139 1.27 -6.99 -0.65
C ASP A 139 1.82 -7.28 -2.05
N TYR A 140 1.36 -6.52 -3.04
CA TYR A 140 1.76 -6.70 -4.43
C TYR A 140 2.63 -5.55 -4.90
N HIS A 141 3.80 -5.83 -5.45
CA HIS A 141 4.69 -4.80 -5.98
C HIS A 141 4.46 -4.65 -7.49
N PHE A 142 3.82 -3.56 -7.93
CA PHE A 142 3.33 -3.48 -9.32
C PHE A 142 4.44 -3.30 -10.36
N LEU A 143 5.57 -2.70 -9.99
CA LEU A 143 6.74 -2.59 -10.89
C LEU A 143 7.40 -3.94 -11.16
N HIS A 144 7.47 -4.81 -10.15
CA HIS A 144 8.08 -6.14 -10.25
C HIS A 144 7.07 -7.25 -10.53
N GLN A 145 5.78 -6.90 -10.55
CA GLN A 145 4.65 -7.79 -10.79
C GLN A 145 4.67 -9.07 -9.94
N ARG A 146 4.99 -8.92 -8.64
CA ARG A 146 5.09 -10.04 -7.70
C ARG A 146 4.63 -9.68 -6.30
N HIS A 147 4.19 -10.69 -5.56
CA HIS A 147 3.90 -10.56 -4.13
C HIS A 147 5.19 -10.41 -3.30
N ASN A 148 5.11 -9.69 -2.19
CA ASN A 148 6.06 -9.86 -1.08
C ASN A 148 5.69 -11.16 -0.34
N PRO A 149 6.56 -12.19 -0.31
CA PRO A 149 6.23 -13.48 0.31
C PRO A 149 6.25 -13.44 1.85
N ALA A 150 6.81 -12.39 2.46
CA ALA A 150 6.91 -12.29 3.91
C ALA A 150 5.54 -12.01 4.55
N PHE A 151 5.30 -12.64 5.70
CA PHE A 151 4.09 -12.44 6.49
C PHE A 151 4.23 -11.27 7.46
N TYR A 152 3.20 -10.43 7.50
CA TYR A 152 2.99 -9.32 8.42
C TYR A 152 1.55 -9.37 8.94
N PRO A 153 1.25 -8.96 10.19
CA PRO A 153 -0.12 -8.94 10.72
C PRO A 153 -1.14 -8.23 9.82
N SER A 154 -0.70 -7.22 9.07
CA SER A 154 -1.51 -6.50 8.07
C SER A 154 -2.09 -7.37 6.94
N ASN A 155 -1.52 -8.56 6.70
CA ASN A 155 -2.02 -9.52 5.72
C ASN A 155 -3.40 -10.07 6.11
N LEU A 156 -3.75 -9.98 7.40
CA LEU A 156 -5.04 -10.42 7.93
C LEU A 156 -6.07 -9.29 8.00
N SER A 157 -5.70 -8.04 7.68
CA SER A 157 -6.64 -6.90 7.69
C SER A 157 -7.92 -7.12 6.86
N PRO A 158 -7.93 -7.88 5.75
CA PRO A 158 -9.17 -8.20 5.04
C PRO A 158 -10.21 -8.98 5.84
N LEU A 159 -9.81 -9.69 6.92
CA LEU A 159 -10.73 -10.40 7.81
C LEU A 159 -11.51 -9.46 8.74
N TRP A 160 -10.91 -8.33 9.12
CA TRP A 160 -11.56 -7.28 9.91
C TRP A 160 -12.48 -6.38 9.07
N ALA A 161 -12.07 -6.15 7.82
CA ALA A 161 -12.73 -5.23 6.91
C ALA A 161 -14.13 -5.68 6.53
#